data_AF-A0A833AQF5-F1
#
_entry.id   AF-A0A833AQF5-F1
#
_cell.length_a   1.000
_cell.length_b   1.000
_cell.length_c   1.000
_cell.angle_alpha   90.00
_cell.angle_beta   90.00
_cell.angle_gamma   90.00
#
_symmetry.space_group_name_H-M   'P 1'
#
loop_
_entity.id
_entity.type
_entity.pdbx_description
1 polymer ?
#
loop_
_entity_poly.entity_id
_entity_poly.type
_entity_poly.pdbx_seq_one_letter_code
_entity_poly.pdbx_strand_id
1 'polypeptide(L)'
;QPIEKDTFLQEVFAAPLDFEPGSSYRYSNIGYSLLAIIIEQVTGQDYETCLHELLFQKAGMQQTGYLLPKWDDSQLAHGYKCGEDWGTHLQKWREDANQIAYHLKGNGGILSTPLDMYKWYLALKNNMIISQKSIEQLTYPYVKENEAGDSFYAYGWAIFTSDRDTKIVAHNGSNGVFYADFVQLPEEDAVIIYLTNQMRYDTPRVAWEIEKLLFDPTYEPIVPKMNTVPYAANDTSNSHLKVIRQFINLILKPVPGSDVDKFVRENVANEKRYNRFKMWVSDMQSGFVAHRLKHVLQYGDGSYDIMLESGDGKEIEMTPCFDLQFDENGKIAAFGW
;
A
#
# COMPACT_ATOMS: atom_id res chain seq x y z
N GLN A 1 -8.53 11.65 10.90
CA GLN A 1 -9.62 12.58 11.24
C GLN A 1 -10.96 11.94 10.93
N PRO A 2 -11.86 11.84 11.92
CA PRO A 2 -13.17 11.23 11.73
C PRO A 2 -14.00 11.99 10.69
N ILE A 3 -14.80 11.25 9.93
CA ILE A 3 -15.85 11.78 9.05
C ILE A 3 -17.14 11.05 9.38
N GLU A 4 -18.23 11.80 9.52
CA GLU A 4 -19.56 11.23 9.74
C GLU A 4 -20.06 10.48 8.50
N LYS A 5 -20.84 9.43 8.72
CA LYS A 5 -21.34 8.55 7.65
C LYS A 5 -22.05 9.29 6.53
N ASP A 6 -22.97 10.20 6.89
CA ASP A 6 -23.78 10.92 5.91
C ASP A 6 -22.94 11.89 5.09
N THR A 7 -22.00 12.59 5.73
CA THR A 7 -21.04 13.47 5.05
C THR A 7 -20.15 12.67 4.09
N PHE A 8 -19.62 11.52 4.54
CA PHE A 8 -18.83 10.63 3.71
C PHE A 8 -19.62 10.16 2.46
N LEU A 9 -20.87 9.72 2.64
CA LEU A 9 -21.71 9.30 1.51
C LEU A 9 -22.05 10.46 0.56
N GLN A 10 -22.28 11.66 1.08
CA GLN A 10 -22.52 12.85 0.25
C GLN A 10 -21.31 13.18 -0.63
N GLU A 11 -20.09 13.14 -0.08
CA GLU A 11 -18.86 13.38 -0.83
C GLU A 11 -18.63 12.30 -1.88
N VAL A 12 -18.81 11.02 -1.51
CA VAL A 12 -18.64 9.88 -2.43
C VAL A 12 -19.62 9.94 -3.60
N PHE A 13 -20.90 10.25 -3.35
CA PHE A 13 -21.89 10.32 -4.43
C PHE A 13 -21.82 11.60 -5.26
N ALA A 14 -21.13 12.64 -4.79
CA ALA A 14 -20.84 13.84 -5.57
C ALA A 14 -19.62 13.67 -6.49
N ALA A 15 -18.73 12.73 -6.20
CA ALA A 15 -17.54 12.49 -7.00
C ALA A 15 -17.89 11.89 -8.39
N PRO A 16 -17.23 12.36 -9.47
CA PRO A 16 -17.43 11.77 -10.79
C PRO A 16 -16.87 10.35 -10.85
N LEU A 17 -17.52 9.49 -11.63
CA LEU A 17 -16.98 8.16 -11.93
C LEU A 17 -15.78 8.27 -12.87
N ASP A 18 -14.73 7.49 -12.61
CA ASP A 18 -13.56 7.41 -13.50
C ASP A 18 -13.91 6.78 -14.86
N PHE A 19 -14.85 5.84 -14.87
CA PHE A 19 -15.32 5.12 -16.05
C PHE A 19 -16.70 4.50 -15.78
N GLU A 20 -17.38 4.06 -16.84
CA GLU A 20 -18.68 3.39 -16.71
C GLU A 20 -18.56 2.10 -15.86
N PRO A 21 -19.48 1.84 -14.92
CA PRO A 21 -19.40 0.64 -14.08
C PRO A 21 -19.28 -0.65 -14.88
N GLY A 22 -18.27 -1.47 -14.57
CA GLY A 22 -17.99 -2.73 -15.25
C GLY A 22 -17.18 -2.62 -16.55
N SER A 23 -16.86 -1.41 -17.02
CA SER A 23 -16.08 -1.22 -18.26
C SER A 23 -14.56 -1.32 -18.08
N SER A 24 -14.05 -1.10 -16.87
CA SER A 24 -12.61 -1.13 -16.56
C SER A 24 -12.36 -1.49 -15.08
N TYR A 25 -11.08 -1.64 -14.73
CA TYR A 25 -10.62 -1.89 -13.37
C TYR A 25 -9.80 -0.71 -12.83
N ARG A 26 -10.12 -0.30 -11.61
CA ARG A 26 -9.27 0.55 -10.77
C ARG A 26 -9.52 0.20 -9.32
N TYR A 27 -8.46 -0.14 -8.59
CA TYR A 27 -8.54 -0.39 -7.16
C TYR A 27 -9.09 0.85 -6.43
N SER A 28 -10.05 0.65 -5.52
CA SER A 28 -10.70 1.74 -4.79
C SER A 28 -10.96 1.37 -3.33
N ASN A 29 -10.25 2.03 -2.42
CA ASN A 29 -10.50 1.93 -0.97
C ASN A 29 -11.91 2.36 -0.60
N ILE A 30 -12.45 3.37 -1.28
CA ILE A 30 -13.83 3.84 -1.07
C ILE A 30 -14.85 2.73 -1.37
N GLY A 31 -14.59 1.90 -2.39
CA GLY A 31 -15.44 0.75 -2.69
C GLY A 31 -15.57 -0.21 -1.51
N TYR A 32 -14.47 -0.51 -0.81
CA TYR A 32 -14.48 -1.36 0.39
C TYR A 32 -15.17 -0.70 1.60
N SER A 33 -15.04 0.62 1.75
CA SER A 33 -15.80 1.36 2.76
C SER A 33 -17.30 1.34 2.52
N LEU A 34 -17.74 1.42 1.26
CA LEU A 34 -19.15 1.25 0.91
C LEU A 34 -19.63 -0.18 1.22
N LEU A 35 -18.81 -1.22 0.98
CA LEU A 35 -19.15 -2.59 1.36
C LEU A 35 -19.32 -2.75 2.88
N ALA A 36 -18.49 -2.10 3.70
CA ALA A 36 -18.66 -2.09 5.15
C ALA A 36 -20.00 -1.45 5.57
N ILE A 37 -20.38 -0.32 4.93
CA ILE A 37 -21.68 0.33 5.16
C ILE A 37 -22.86 -0.59 4.77
N ILE A 38 -22.74 -1.33 3.65
CA ILE A 38 -23.76 -2.30 3.23
C ILE A 38 -23.88 -3.42 4.27
N ILE A 39 -22.76 -3.93 4.80
CA ILE A 39 -22.77 -4.94 5.86
C ILE A 39 -23.51 -4.41 7.08
N GLU A 40 -23.22 -3.19 7.53
CA GLU A 40 -23.93 -2.56 8.66
C GLU A 40 -25.44 -2.44 8.40
N GLN A 41 -25.84 -2.05 7.18
CA GLN A 41 -27.26 -1.91 6.82
C GLN A 41 -28.00 -3.25 6.79
N VAL A 42 -27.38 -4.29 6.22
CA VAL A 42 -28.01 -5.62 6.09
C VAL A 42 -28.09 -6.33 7.44
N THR A 43 -27.08 -6.15 8.29
CA THR A 43 -26.99 -6.84 9.59
C THR A 43 -27.65 -6.08 10.73
N GLY A 44 -27.76 -4.75 10.63
CA GLY A 44 -28.20 -3.89 11.71
C GLY A 44 -27.18 -3.73 12.85
N GLN A 45 -25.93 -4.18 12.65
CA GLN A 45 -24.85 -4.09 13.64
C GLN A 45 -23.71 -3.21 13.12
N ASP A 46 -22.85 -2.70 14.03
CA ASP A 46 -21.59 -2.06 13.64
C ASP A 46 -20.67 -3.06 12.92
N TYR A 47 -19.92 -2.56 11.94
CA TYR A 47 -19.03 -3.36 11.09
C TYR A 47 -18.03 -4.19 11.90
N GLU A 48 -17.39 -3.63 12.94
CA GLU A 48 -16.38 -4.35 13.70
C GLU A 48 -17.00 -5.51 14.49
N THR A 49 -18.19 -5.29 15.08
CA THR A 49 -18.94 -6.33 15.78
C THR A 49 -19.30 -7.47 14.84
N CYS A 50 -19.76 -7.16 13.62
CA CYS A 50 -20.02 -8.15 12.59
C CYS A 50 -18.79 -9.00 12.26
N LEU A 51 -17.63 -8.37 12.03
CA LEU A 51 -16.39 -9.12 11.77
C LEU A 51 -16.00 -10.00 12.94
N HIS A 52 -16.10 -9.49 14.17
CA HIS A 52 -15.76 -10.25 15.37
C HIS A 52 -16.64 -11.49 15.52
N GLU A 53 -17.96 -11.33 15.49
CA GLU A 53 -18.92 -12.43 15.75
C GLU A 53 -19.00 -13.43 14.58
N LEU A 54 -18.99 -12.94 13.34
CA LEU A 54 -19.22 -13.79 12.17
C LEU A 54 -17.94 -14.46 11.69
N LEU A 55 -16.77 -13.84 11.90
CA LEU A 55 -15.50 -14.25 11.29
C LEU A 55 -14.41 -14.51 12.34
N PHE A 56 -13.91 -13.49 13.03
CA PHE A 56 -12.67 -13.59 13.82
C PHE A 56 -12.80 -14.53 15.02
N GLN A 57 -13.90 -14.46 15.76
CA GLN A 57 -14.15 -15.35 16.89
C GLN A 57 -14.21 -16.83 16.43
N LYS A 58 -14.90 -17.10 15.31
CA LYS A 58 -15.02 -18.46 14.75
C LYS A 58 -13.70 -18.99 14.19
N ALA A 59 -12.88 -18.11 13.63
CA ALA A 59 -11.52 -18.42 13.18
C ALA A 59 -10.51 -18.52 14.35
N GLY A 60 -10.90 -18.21 15.59
CA GLY A 60 -10.01 -18.21 16.76
C GLY A 60 -9.00 -17.04 16.77
N MET A 61 -9.28 -15.98 16.02
CA MET A 61 -8.46 -14.76 15.90
C MET A 61 -8.83 -13.77 17.00
N GLN A 62 -8.25 -13.95 18.20
CA GLN A 62 -8.60 -13.16 19.40
C GLN A 62 -7.85 -11.82 19.47
N GLN A 63 -6.78 -11.66 18.70
CA GLN A 63 -5.95 -10.46 18.61
C GLN A 63 -6.07 -9.86 17.21
N THR A 64 -7.32 -9.72 16.73
CA THR A 64 -7.62 -9.12 15.42
C THR A 64 -8.86 -8.23 15.50
N GLY A 65 -8.76 -6.99 15.02
CA GLY A 65 -9.87 -6.03 14.98
C GLY A 65 -9.41 -4.58 14.90
N TYR A 66 -10.35 -3.66 15.08
CA TYR A 66 -10.09 -2.24 15.31
C TYR A 66 -9.97 -1.95 16.81
N LEU A 67 -11.07 -1.66 17.50
CA LEU A 67 -11.08 -1.25 18.91
C LEU A 67 -11.69 -2.29 19.86
N LEU A 68 -12.41 -3.28 19.33
CA LEU A 68 -13.01 -4.36 20.13
C LEU A 68 -11.95 -5.21 20.85
N PRO A 69 -10.83 -5.62 20.22
CA PRO A 69 -9.74 -6.21 20.97
C PRO A 69 -9.23 -5.16 21.95
N LYS A 70 -9.30 -5.43 23.25
CA LYS A 70 -8.81 -4.53 24.29
C LYS A 70 -7.29 -4.56 24.30
N TRP A 71 -6.69 -3.85 23.35
CA TRP A 71 -5.26 -3.85 23.10
C TRP A 71 -4.47 -3.40 24.33
N ASP A 72 -3.37 -4.09 24.58
CA ASP A 72 -2.29 -3.63 25.43
C ASP A 72 -1.29 -2.86 24.56
N ASP A 73 -1.03 -1.59 24.90
CA ASP A 73 -0.09 -0.73 24.17
C ASP A 73 1.30 -1.38 24.02
N SER A 74 1.71 -2.20 25.00
CA SER A 74 3.00 -2.89 24.98
C SER A 74 3.09 -4.03 23.95
N GLN A 75 1.96 -4.48 23.42
CA GLN A 75 1.88 -5.53 22.40
C GLN A 75 1.76 -4.98 20.98
N LEU A 76 1.61 -3.66 20.83
CA LEU A 76 1.51 -3.02 19.53
C LEU A 76 2.89 -2.61 19.02
N ALA A 77 3.19 -3.01 17.79
CA ALA A 77 4.39 -2.52 17.12
C ALA A 77 4.27 -1.01 16.89
N HIS A 78 5.33 -0.28 17.25
CA HIS A 78 5.53 1.07 16.78
C HIS A 78 5.78 1.04 15.28
N GLY A 79 5.11 1.92 14.55
CA GLY A 79 5.38 2.17 13.14
C GLY A 79 6.55 3.13 13.00
N TYR A 80 7.39 2.90 12.01
CA TYR A 80 8.50 3.77 11.68
C TYR A 80 8.28 4.33 10.29
N LYS A 81 8.19 5.65 10.19
CA LYS A 81 8.18 6.35 8.92
C LYS A 81 9.56 6.97 8.75
N CYS A 82 10.27 6.51 7.73
CA CYS A 82 11.69 6.80 7.42
C CYS A 82 12.62 6.88 8.64
N GLY A 83 12.50 5.91 9.55
CA GLY A 83 13.38 5.80 10.72
C GLY A 83 12.94 6.62 11.93
N GLU A 84 11.96 7.51 11.78
CA GLU A 84 11.33 8.20 12.90
C GLU A 84 10.15 7.39 13.45
N ASP A 85 9.99 7.41 14.77
CA ASP A 85 8.90 6.72 15.46
C ASP A 85 7.58 7.45 15.20
N TRP A 86 6.72 6.84 14.39
CA TRP A 86 5.38 7.34 14.07
C TRP A 86 4.37 7.08 15.20
N GLY A 87 4.69 6.18 16.12
CA GLY A 87 3.83 5.69 17.19
C GLY A 87 3.01 4.47 16.79
N THR A 88 1.88 4.25 17.46
CA THR A 88 0.99 3.11 17.18
C THR A 88 -0.34 3.54 16.59
N HIS A 89 -1.01 2.63 15.87
CA HIS A 89 -2.37 2.88 15.39
C HIS A 89 -3.35 3.22 16.50
N LEU A 90 -3.20 2.60 17.66
CA LEU A 90 -4.05 2.87 18.82
C LEU A 90 -3.87 4.28 19.36
N GLN A 91 -2.64 4.82 19.37
CA GLN A 91 -2.42 6.23 19.72
C GLN A 91 -3.17 7.15 18.76
N LYS A 92 -3.08 6.90 17.44
CA LYS A 92 -3.81 7.71 16.44
C LYS A 92 -5.32 7.62 16.58
N TRP A 93 -5.86 6.44 16.89
CA TRP A 93 -7.29 6.32 17.15
C TRP A 93 -7.73 7.03 18.42
N ARG A 94 -6.91 7.03 19.48
CA ARG A 94 -7.18 7.82 20.69
C ARG A 94 -7.21 9.32 20.41
N GLU A 95 -6.32 9.82 19.55
CA GLU A 95 -6.34 11.21 19.07
C GLU A 95 -7.64 11.53 18.32
N ASP A 96 -8.17 10.56 17.57
CA ASP A 96 -9.44 10.62 16.83
C ASP A 96 -10.65 10.15 17.70
N ALA A 97 -10.60 10.36 19.02
CA ALA A 97 -11.67 10.05 19.98
C ALA A 97 -12.14 8.57 19.99
N ASN A 98 -11.24 7.64 19.68
CA ASN A 98 -11.50 6.21 19.49
C ASN A 98 -12.58 5.94 18.45
N GLN A 99 -12.53 6.65 17.32
CA GLN A 99 -13.41 6.42 16.18
C GLN A 99 -12.63 5.92 14.98
N ILE A 100 -13.22 4.95 14.27
CA ILE A 100 -12.72 4.49 12.98
C ILE A 100 -13.48 5.25 11.90
N ALA A 101 -12.79 6.15 11.21
CA ALA A 101 -13.39 6.97 10.17
C ALA A 101 -13.97 6.12 9.04
N TYR A 102 -15.12 6.52 8.48
CA TYR A 102 -15.78 5.75 7.40
C TYR A 102 -14.93 5.63 6.13
N HIS A 103 -14.02 6.58 5.88
CA HIS A 103 -13.08 6.49 4.75
C HIS A 103 -11.92 5.49 4.99
N LEU A 104 -11.83 4.86 6.16
CA LEU A 104 -10.86 3.81 6.51
C LEU A 104 -11.56 2.47 6.81
N LYS A 105 -12.71 2.52 7.49
CA LYS A 105 -13.51 1.34 7.85
C LYS A 105 -13.78 0.51 6.59
N GLY A 106 -13.53 -0.80 6.67
CA GLY A 106 -13.73 -1.75 5.57
C GLY A 106 -12.55 -1.90 4.61
N ASN A 107 -11.78 -0.84 4.36
CA ASN A 107 -10.68 -0.87 3.39
C ASN A 107 -9.28 -1.09 4.01
N GLY A 108 -9.14 -0.83 5.31
CA GLY A 108 -7.88 -1.01 6.02
C GLY A 108 -8.01 -0.75 7.51
N GLY A 109 -6.87 -0.66 8.19
CA GLY A 109 -6.77 -0.29 9.61
C GLY A 109 -7.04 -1.41 10.62
N ILE A 110 -7.42 -2.61 10.20
CA ILE A 110 -7.52 -3.76 11.12
C ILE A 110 -6.11 -4.13 11.59
N LEU A 111 -5.94 -4.25 12.91
CA LEU A 111 -4.72 -4.75 13.52
C LEU A 111 -4.84 -6.27 13.68
N SER A 112 -3.72 -6.97 13.51
CA SER A 112 -3.65 -8.42 13.70
C SER A 112 -2.23 -8.85 14.12
N THR A 113 -2.03 -10.16 14.29
CA THR A 113 -0.74 -10.79 14.56
C THR A 113 -0.43 -11.84 13.50
N PRO A 114 0.85 -12.20 13.25
CA PRO A 114 1.17 -13.29 12.33
C PRO A 114 0.44 -14.60 12.65
N LEU A 115 0.27 -14.91 13.95
CA LEU A 115 -0.41 -16.11 14.39
C LEU A 115 -1.92 -16.07 14.06
N ASP A 116 -2.59 -14.94 14.27
CA ASP A 116 -4.00 -14.82 13.92
C ASP A 116 -4.20 -14.80 12.40
N MET A 117 -3.31 -14.17 11.63
CA MET A 117 -3.32 -14.26 10.17
C MET A 117 -3.13 -15.71 9.70
N TYR A 118 -2.30 -16.52 10.38
CA TYR A 118 -2.21 -17.94 10.08
C TYR A 118 -3.50 -18.71 10.41
N LYS A 119 -4.19 -18.36 11.50
CA LYS A 119 -5.52 -18.92 11.79
C LYS A 119 -6.55 -18.51 10.74
N TRP A 120 -6.48 -17.30 10.20
CA TRP A 120 -7.32 -16.86 9.08
C TRP A 120 -7.14 -17.76 7.87
N TYR A 121 -5.89 -18.05 7.49
CA TYR A 121 -5.58 -19.01 6.44
C TYR A 121 -6.21 -20.38 6.71
N LEU A 122 -6.02 -20.94 7.92
CA LEU A 122 -6.61 -22.23 8.29
C LEU A 122 -8.14 -22.21 8.28
N ALA A 123 -8.76 -21.11 8.68
CA ALA A 123 -10.22 -20.97 8.69
C ALA A 123 -10.80 -20.94 7.27
N LEU A 124 -10.13 -20.28 6.32
CA LEU A 124 -10.51 -20.30 4.91
C LEU A 124 -10.25 -21.67 4.27
N LYS A 125 -9.05 -22.22 4.45
CA LYS A 125 -8.63 -23.53 3.92
C LYS A 125 -9.58 -24.65 4.35
N ASN A 126 -10.03 -24.63 5.60
CA ASN A 126 -10.90 -25.67 6.17
C ASN A 126 -12.38 -25.30 6.18
N ASN A 127 -12.80 -24.27 5.44
CA ASN A 127 -14.19 -23.84 5.29
C ASN A 127 -14.91 -23.56 6.63
N MET A 128 -14.19 -23.07 7.64
CA MET A 128 -14.73 -22.87 8.99
C MET A 128 -15.71 -21.69 9.08
N ILE A 129 -15.49 -20.67 8.25
CA ILE A 129 -16.24 -19.40 8.30
C ILE A 129 -17.14 -19.18 7.08
N ILE A 130 -16.79 -19.77 5.93
CA ILE A 130 -17.57 -19.70 4.69
C ILE A 130 -17.47 -21.03 3.93
N SER A 131 -18.48 -21.31 3.10
CA SER A 131 -18.56 -22.55 2.34
C SER A 131 -17.48 -22.66 1.25
N GLN A 132 -17.20 -23.88 0.78
CA GLN A 132 -16.30 -24.11 -0.35
C GLN A 132 -16.73 -23.34 -1.61
N LYS A 133 -18.02 -23.32 -1.90
CA LYS A 133 -18.58 -22.52 -2.99
C LYS A 133 -18.29 -21.03 -2.83
N SER A 134 -18.34 -20.52 -1.60
CA SER A 134 -18.01 -19.12 -1.30
C SER A 134 -16.52 -18.84 -1.49
N ILE A 135 -15.63 -19.78 -1.14
CA ILE A 135 -14.18 -19.67 -1.39
C ILE A 135 -13.88 -19.64 -2.89
N GLU A 136 -14.55 -20.49 -3.67
CA GLU A 136 -14.43 -20.49 -5.13
C GLU A 136 -14.86 -19.14 -5.73
N GLN A 137 -15.97 -18.55 -5.25
CA GLN A 137 -16.39 -17.21 -5.65
C GLN A 137 -15.41 -16.13 -5.19
N LEU A 138 -14.92 -16.22 -3.95
CA LEU A 138 -13.99 -15.27 -3.35
C LEU A 138 -12.69 -15.16 -4.15
N THR A 139 -12.25 -16.27 -4.74
CA THR A 139 -10.96 -16.41 -5.43
C THR A 139 -11.08 -16.57 -6.94
N TYR A 140 -12.27 -16.36 -7.52
CA TYR A 140 -12.46 -16.42 -8.97
C TYR A 140 -11.85 -15.16 -9.64
N PRO A 141 -11.02 -15.31 -10.70
CA PRO A 141 -10.34 -14.20 -11.36
C PRO A 141 -11.30 -13.38 -12.25
N TYR A 142 -12.03 -12.43 -11.65
CA TYR A 142 -13.11 -11.71 -12.34
C TYR A 142 -12.62 -10.67 -13.36
N VAL A 143 -11.65 -9.83 -12.98
CA VAL A 143 -11.26 -8.66 -13.80
C VAL A 143 -9.75 -8.56 -13.90
N LYS A 144 -9.21 -8.34 -15.10
CA LYS A 144 -7.76 -8.11 -15.27
C LYS A 144 -7.33 -6.82 -14.59
N GLU A 145 -6.23 -6.87 -13.85
CA GLU A 145 -5.67 -5.68 -13.20
C GLU A 145 -4.78 -4.85 -14.12
N ASN A 146 -4.31 -5.46 -15.20
CA ASN A 146 -3.42 -4.83 -16.16
C ASN A 146 -3.67 -5.38 -17.58
N GLU A 147 -3.06 -4.72 -18.57
CA GLU A 147 -3.21 -5.09 -19.99
C GLU A 147 -2.59 -6.46 -20.31
N ALA A 148 -1.52 -6.85 -19.60
CA ALA A 148 -0.86 -8.14 -19.81
C ALA A 148 -1.77 -9.30 -19.41
N GLY A 149 -2.68 -9.09 -18.45
CA GLY A 149 -3.61 -10.10 -17.97
C GLY A 149 -2.90 -11.22 -17.22
N ASP A 150 -1.76 -10.93 -16.59
CA ASP A 150 -1.03 -11.82 -15.68
C ASP A 150 -1.47 -11.66 -14.21
N SER A 151 -2.31 -10.66 -13.92
CA SER A 151 -2.99 -10.50 -12.64
C SER A 151 -4.49 -10.21 -12.82
N PHE A 152 -5.30 -10.81 -11.96
CA PHE A 152 -6.75 -10.61 -11.91
C PHE A 152 -7.21 -10.26 -10.51
N TYR A 153 -8.15 -9.33 -10.40
CA TYR A 153 -8.80 -9.00 -9.14
C TYR A 153 -10.07 -9.85 -8.96
N ALA A 154 -10.19 -10.42 -7.77
CA ALA A 154 -11.32 -11.17 -7.27
C ALA A 154 -12.04 -10.37 -6.16
N TYR A 155 -12.79 -11.03 -5.28
CA TYR A 155 -13.41 -10.38 -4.13
C TYR A 155 -12.41 -10.27 -2.97
N GLY A 156 -11.63 -9.19 -2.92
CA GLY A 156 -10.65 -8.98 -1.85
C GLY A 156 -9.30 -9.64 -2.08
N TRP A 157 -9.03 -10.16 -3.28
CA TRP A 157 -7.80 -10.89 -3.59
C TRP A 157 -7.32 -10.59 -5.00
N ALA A 158 -6.01 -10.45 -5.18
CA ALA A 158 -5.34 -10.58 -6.47
C ALA A 158 -5.02 -12.06 -6.73
N ILE A 159 -5.24 -12.48 -7.97
CA ILE A 159 -5.09 -13.84 -8.44
C ILE A 159 -4.01 -13.86 -9.52
N PHE A 160 -2.96 -14.65 -9.27
CA PHE A 160 -1.84 -14.85 -10.18
C PHE A 160 -1.72 -16.33 -10.53
N THR A 161 -0.90 -16.61 -11.55
CA THR A 161 -0.41 -17.95 -11.86
C THR A 161 1.09 -17.98 -11.60
N SER A 162 1.55 -18.98 -10.85
CA SER A 162 2.97 -19.18 -10.55
C SER A 162 3.73 -19.70 -11.78
N ASP A 163 5.07 -19.69 -11.72
CA ASP A 163 5.92 -20.33 -12.74
C ASP A 163 5.72 -21.85 -12.84
N ARG A 164 5.03 -22.45 -11.84
CA ARG A 164 4.67 -23.87 -11.78
C ARG A 164 3.27 -24.14 -12.34
N ASP A 165 2.62 -23.14 -12.93
CA ASP A 165 1.23 -23.20 -13.43
C ASP A 165 0.20 -23.51 -12.32
N THR A 166 0.47 -23.02 -11.10
CA THR A 166 -0.43 -23.13 -9.93
C THR A 166 -1.00 -21.77 -9.54
N LYS A 167 -2.15 -21.78 -8.85
CA LYS A 167 -2.85 -20.55 -8.48
C LYS A 167 -2.19 -19.90 -7.27
N ILE A 168 -1.99 -18.58 -7.34
CA ILE A 168 -1.60 -17.77 -6.19
C ILE A 168 -2.77 -16.85 -5.85
N VAL A 169 -3.18 -16.84 -4.58
CA VAL A 169 -4.21 -15.93 -4.04
C VAL A 169 -3.54 -15.00 -3.04
N ALA A 170 -3.38 -13.73 -3.42
CA ALA A 170 -2.60 -12.78 -2.63
C ALA A 170 -3.34 -11.46 -2.42
N HIS A 171 -3.01 -10.78 -1.33
CA HIS A 171 -3.35 -9.38 -1.18
C HIS A 171 -2.29 -8.71 -0.32
N ASN A 172 -1.89 -7.50 -0.71
CA ASN A 172 -0.99 -6.68 0.07
C ASN A 172 -1.77 -5.60 0.84
N GLY A 173 -1.17 -5.02 1.86
CA GLY A 173 -1.73 -3.91 2.62
C GLY A 173 -0.63 -2.89 2.91
N SER A 174 -0.95 -1.61 2.72
CA SER A 174 -0.03 -0.52 3.06
C SER A 174 -0.79 0.72 3.51
N ASN A 175 -0.20 1.43 4.46
CA ASN A 175 -0.59 2.80 4.81
C ASN A 175 0.60 3.78 4.73
N GLY A 176 1.69 3.38 4.08
CA GLY A 176 2.94 4.15 3.99
C GLY A 176 3.82 4.09 5.24
N VAL A 177 3.41 3.37 6.29
CA VAL A 177 4.20 3.14 7.53
C VAL A 177 4.37 1.65 7.76
N PHE A 178 3.25 0.93 7.80
CA PHE A 178 3.19 -0.52 7.88
C PHE A 178 2.95 -1.11 6.51
N TYR A 179 3.48 -2.31 6.31
CA TYR A 179 3.23 -3.11 5.11
C TYR A 179 2.96 -4.56 5.49
N ALA A 180 2.05 -5.19 4.75
CA ALA A 180 1.70 -6.58 4.89
C ALA A 180 1.55 -7.25 3.52
N ASP A 181 2.01 -8.49 3.42
CA ASP A 181 1.71 -9.42 2.35
C ASP A 181 1.09 -10.69 2.92
N PHE A 182 0.03 -11.15 2.28
CA PHE A 182 -0.61 -12.42 2.57
C PHE A 182 -0.75 -13.20 1.26
N VAL A 183 0.10 -14.21 1.07
CA VAL A 183 0.20 -14.97 -0.17
C VAL A 183 -0.17 -16.42 0.11
N GLN A 184 -1.29 -16.88 -0.44
CA GLN A 184 -1.74 -18.26 -0.33
C GLN A 184 -1.36 -19.04 -1.59
N LEU A 185 -0.88 -20.26 -1.38
CA LEU A 185 -0.45 -21.22 -2.39
C LEU A 185 -1.23 -22.52 -2.15
N PRO A 186 -2.49 -22.59 -2.60
CA PRO A 186 -3.40 -23.68 -2.22
C PRO A 186 -2.92 -25.06 -2.71
N GLU A 187 -2.34 -25.12 -3.90
CA GLU A 187 -1.82 -26.35 -4.52
C GLU A 187 -0.57 -26.88 -3.81
N GLU A 188 0.28 -26.00 -3.29
CA GLU A 188 1.49 -26.35 -2.53
C GLU A 188 1.26 -26.48 -1.02
N ASP A 189 0.02 -26.30 -0.56
CA ASP A 189 -0.35 -26.26 0.85
C ASP A 189 0.53 -25.31 1.70
N ALA A 190 0.73 -24.10 1.19
CA ALA A 190 1.58 -23.10 1.81
C ALA A 190 0.90 -21.73 1.92
N VAL A 191 1.38 -20.94 2.88
CA VAL A 191 1.04 -19.54 3.03
C VAL A 191 2.28 -18.74 3.46
N ILE A 192 2.47 -17.58 2.85
CA ILE A 192 3.50 -16.61 3.24
C ILE A 192 2.78 -15.42 3.87
N ILE A 193 3.14 -15.12 5.12
CA ILE A 193 2.61 -14.00 5.89
C ILE A 193 3.80 -13.13 6.25
N TYR A 194 3.89 -11.96 5.63
CA TYR A 194 4.96 -11.01 5.85
C TYR A 194 4.38 -9.70 6.36
N LEU A 195 4.83 -9.24 7.53
CA LEU A 195 4.40 -7.98 8.13
C LEU A 195 5.64 -7.18 8.52
N THR A 196 5.67 -5.90 8.21
CA THR A 196 6.70 -4.97 8.69
C THR A 196 6.08 -3.69 9.22
N ASN A 197 6.74 -3.12 10.23
CA ASN A 197 6.41 -1.84 10.83
C ASN A 197 7.24 -0.69 10.26
N GLN A 198 8.00 -0.94 9.20
CA GLN A 198 8.70 0.08 8.44
C GLN A 198 8.62 -0.27 6.96
N MET A 199 7.77 0.43 6.23
CA MET A 199 7.67 0.28 4.78
C MET A 199 8.88 0.92 4.10
N ARG A 200 9.46 0.17 3.15
CA ARG A 200 10.54 0.59 2.26
C ARG A 200 10.26 0.09 0.86
N TYR A 201 11.04 0.55 -0.12
CA TYR A 201 10.90 0.14 -1.52
C TYR A 201 10.94 -1.39 -1.74
N ASP A 202 11.82 -2.08 -1.03
CA ASP A 202 12.05 -3.52 -1.17
C ASP A 202 11.01 -4.37 -0.44
N THR A 203 10.28 -3.76 0.48
CA THR A 203 9.31 -4.44 1.35
C THR A 203 8.29 -5.24 0.55
N PRO A 204 7.66 -4.72 -0.53
CA PRO A 204 6.74 -5.49 -1.36
C PRO A 204 7.36 -6.67 -2.11
N ARG A 205 8.69 -6.82 -2.14
CA ARG A 205 9.36 -7.92 -2.84
C ARG A 205 9.58 -9.12 -1.94
N VAL A 206 9.70 -8.92 -0.63
CA VAL A 206 10.15 -9.94 0.32
C VAL A 206 9.30 -11.21 0.24
N ALA A 207 7.97 -11.09 0.23
CA ALA A 207 7.10 -12.26 0.15
C ALA A 207 7.27 -13.04 -1.15
N TRP A 208 7.50 -12.37 -2.28
CA TRP A 208 7.69 -13.00 -3.59
C TRP A 208 9.08 -13.59 -3.77
N GLU A 209 10.11 -13.00 -3.16
CA GLU A 209 11.44 -13.62 -3.08
C GLU A 209 11.38 -14.91 -2.25
N ILE A 210 10.62 -14.92 -1.15
CA ILE A 210 10.38 -16.12 -0.33
C ILE A 210 9.61 -17.18 -1.12
N GLU A 211 8.57 -16.78 -1.87
CA GLU A 211 7.81 -17.71 -2.73
C GLU A 211 8.73 -18.45 -3.69
N LYS A 212 9.60 -17.73 -4.40
CA LYS A 212 10.57 -18.35 -5.32
C LYS A 212 11.56 -19.24 -4.61
N LEU A 213 12.11 -18.79 -3.47
CA LEU A 213 13.03 -19.59 -2.64
C LEU A 213 12.43 -20.91 -2.17
N LEU A 214 11.11 -20.96 -1.90
CA LEU A 214 10.45 -22.18 -1.45
C LEU A 214 10.35 -23.24 -2.54
N PHE A 215 10.31 -22.84 -3.81
CA PHE A 215 9.96 -23.75 -4.92
C PHE A 215 10.97 -23.80 -6.07
N ASP A 216 11.99 -22.96 -6.06
CA ASP A 216 13.15 -23.03 -6.95
C ASP A 216 14.44 -23.08 -6.11
N PRO A 217 15.04 -24.27 -5.91
CA PRO A 217 16.26 -24.42 -5.12
C PRO A 217 17.49 -23.80 -5.78
N THR A 218 17.39 -23.38 -7.05
CA THR A 218 18.44 -22.68 -7.78
C THR A 218 18.28 -21.16 -7.76
N TYR A 219 17.18 -20.67 -7.19
CA TYR A 219 16.90 -19.24 -7.11
C TYR A 219 17.87 -18.54 -6.15
N GLU A 220 18.57 -17.53 -6.66
CA GLU A 220 19.34 -16.60 -5.84
C GLU A 220 18.50 -15.35 -5.55
N PRO A 221 18.09 -15.12 -4.29
CA PRO A 221 17.21 -14.02 -3.95
C PRO A 221 17.94 -12.68 -4.05
N ILE A 222 17.21 -11.65 -4.45
CA ILE A 222 17.74 -10.29 -4.39
C ILE A 222 17.62 -9.80 -2.95
N VAL A 223 18.74 -9.73 -2.23
CA VAL A 223 18.81 -9.17 -0.87
C VAL A 223 19.33 -7.73 -0.93
N PRO A 224 18.49 -6.71 -0.71
CA PRO A 224 18.92 -5.31 -0.71
C PRO A 224 19.95 -5.06 0.39
N LYS A 225 21.02 -4.33 0.06
CA LYS A 225 22.05 -3.97 1.05
C LYS A 225 21.54 -2.83 1.93
N MET A 226 21.35 -3.09 3.22
CA MET A 226 21.05 -2.05 4.21
C MET A 226 22.29 -1.21 4.51
N ASN A 227 22.48 -0.12 3.78
CA ASN A 227 23.41 0.95 4.15
C ASN A 227 22.64 2.27 4.17
N THR A 228 22.72 3.02 5.27
CA THR A 228 22.24 4.40 5.35
C THR A 228 23.40 5.33 5.00
N VAL A 229 23.25 6.16 3.96
CA VAL A 229 24.19 7.24 3.66
C VAL A 229 23.43 8.57 3.75
N PRO A 230 23.75 9.43 4.72
CA PRO A 230 23.17 10.77 4.78
C PRO A 230 23.65 11.57 3.56
N TYR A 231 22.73 12.11 2.76
CA TYR A 231 23.09 13.03 1.70
C TYR A 231 23.10 14.48 2.20
N ALA A 232 24.08 15.26 1.72
CA ALA A 232 24.13 16.70 1.90
C ALA A 232 23.51 17.39 0.68
N ALA A 233 22.49 18.23 0.89
CA ALA A 233 21.67 18.93 -0.13
C ALA A 233 22.42 19.64 -1.29
N ASN A 234 23.73 19.78 -1.20
CA ASN A 234 24.60 20.50 -2.13
C ASN A 234 25.53 19.59 -2.96
N ASP A 235 25.53 18.28 -2.76
CA ASP A 235 26.37 17.37 -3.56
C ASP A 235 25.75 17.14 -4.94
N THR A 236 26.42 17.69 -5.96
CA THR A 236 26.00 17.60 -7.38
C THR A 236 26.88 16.64 -8.19
N SER A 237 27.74 15.87 -7.52
CA SER A 237 28.61 14.88 -8.18
C SER A 237 27.83 13.67 -8.70
N ASN A 238 26.69 13.34 -8.09
CA ASN A 238 25.82 12.23 -8.46
C ASN A 238 24.75 12.64 -9.50
N SER A 239 24.64 11.89 -10.60
CA SER A 239 23.68 12.11 -11.69
C SER A 239 22.22 11.94 -11.24
N HIS A 240 21.90 10.94 -10.40
CA HIS A 240 20.56 10.69 -9.88
C HIS A 240 20.07 11.87 -9.03
N LEU A 241 20.96 12.44 -8.21
CA LEU A 241 20.66 13.58 -7.35
C LEU A 241 20.35 14.85 -8.15
N LYS A 242 20.94 15.03 -9.34
CA LYS A 242 20.56 16.11 -10.27
C LYS A 242 19.12 15.92 -10.75
N VAL A 243 18.74 14.70 -11.12
CA VAL A 243 17.38 14.39 -11.58
C VAL A 243 16.36 14.54 -10.45
N ILE A 244 16.67 14.04 -9.25
CA ILE A 244 15.82 14.22 -8.05
C ILE A 244 15.60 15.70 -7.77
N ARG A 245 16.64 16.55 -7.86
CA ARG A 245 16.49 18.00 -7.65
C ARG A 245 15.64 18.66 -8.74
N GLN A 246 15.81 18.27 -10.00
CA GLN A 246 14.97 18.75 -11.10
C GLN A 246 13.50 18.35 -10.88
N PHE A 247 13.26 17.10 -10.46
CA PHE A 247 11.94 16.59 -10.11
C PHE A 247 11.33 17.35 -8.94
N ILE A 248 12.06 17.58 -7.86
CA ILE A 248 11.58 18.34 -6.70
C ILE A 248 11.21 19.79 -7.09
N ASN A 249 12.00 20.41 -7.97
CA ASN A 249 11.63 21.73 -8.50
C ASN A 249 10.36 21.67 -9.35
N LEU A 250 10.18 20.58 -10.12
CA LEU A 250 8.98 20.35 -10.93
C LEU A 250 7.72 20.25 -10.05
N ILE A 251 7.79 19.54 -8.92
CA ILE A 251 6.63 19.34 -8.03
C ILE A 251 6.37 20.56 -7.11
N LEU A 252 7.41 21.26 -6.63
CA LEU A 252 7.27 22.34 -5.64
C LEU A 252 7.13 23.75 -6.22
N LYS A 253 7.63 23.97 -7.45
CA LYS A 253 7.57 25.26 -8.13
C LYS A 253 6.93 25.10 -9.49
N PRO A 254 5.59 24.88 -9.55
CA PRO A 254 4.87 24.89 -10.81
C PRO A 254 4.84 26.32 -11.35
N VAL A 255 5.95 26.76 -11.96
CA VAL A 255 5.96 27.96 -12.78
C VAL A 255 5.10 27.64 -14.01
N PRO A 256 4.27 28.56 -14.52
CA PRO A 256 3.66 28.40 -15.84
C PRO A 256 4.75 28.10 -16.87
N GLY A 257 4.73 26.89 -17.46
CA GLY A 257 5.78 26.42 -18.38
C GLY A 257 6.94 25.63 -17.74
N SER A 258 6.82 25.18 -16.49
CA SER A 258 7.64 24.06 -15.99
C SER A 258 7.32 22.84 -16.86
N ASP A 259 8.22 22.56 -17.81
CA ASP A 259 7.95 21.65 -18.91
C ASP A 259 8.08 20.19 -18.41
N VAL A 260 7.01 19.69 -17.81
CA VAL A 260 6.86 18.28 -17.40
C VAL A 260 7.19 17.38 -18.59
N ASP A 261 6.79 17.77 -19.81
CA ASP A 261 7.10 17.01 -21.02
C ASP A 261 8.60 16.97 -21.33
N LYS A 262 9.33 18.07 -21.11
CA LYS A 262 10.79 18.11 -21.22
C LYS A 262 11.44 17.26 -20.15
N PHE A 263 11.04 17.40 -18.88
CA PHE A 263 11.58 16.58 -17.79
C PHE A 263 11.39 15.09 -18.09
N VAL A 264 10.19 14.71 -18.50
CA VAL A 264 9.85 13.32 -18.85
C VAL A 264 10.70 12.81 -20.02
N ARG A 265 10.86 13.59 -21.09
CA ARG A 265 11.70 13.22 -22.24
C ARG A 265 13.18 13.04 -21.88
N GLU A 266 13.70 13.92 -21.04
CA GLU A 266 15.11 13.92 -20.66
C GLU A 266 15.42 12.81 -19.65
N ASN A 267 14.53 12.61 -18.69
CA ASN A 267 14.84 11.86 -17.47
C ASN A 267 14.02 10.58 -17.25
N VAL A 268 12.99 10.27 -18.04
CA VAL A 268 12.20 9.02 -17.87
C VAL A 268 12.59 8.00 -18.93
N ALA A 269 12.88 6.78 -18.51
CA ALA A 269 13.48 5.74 -19.35
C ALA A 269 12.51 5.19 -20.43
N ASN A 270 11.20 5.22 -20.18
CA ASN A 270 10.22 4.54 -21.04
C ASN A 270 9.04 5.45 -21.44
N GLU A 271 8.83 5.62 -22.74
CA GLU A 271 7.72 6.41 -23.30
C GLU A 271 6.34 5.93 -22.84
N LYS A 272 6.15 4.61 -22.66
CA LYS A 272 4.88 4.05 -22.13
C LYS A 272 4.56 4.55 -20.72
N ARG A 273 5.58 4.99 -19.98
CA ARG A 273 5.42 5.52 -18.62
C ARG A 273 5.22 7.03 -18.58
N TYR A 274 5.31 7.73 -19.72
CA TYR A 274 5.26 9.19 -19.77
C TYR A 274 3.93 9.73 -19.25
N ASN A 275 2.81 9.20 -19.76
CA ASN A 275 1.49 9.66 -19.34
C ASN A 275 1.23 9.37 -17.86
N ARG A 276 1.66 8.19 -17.38
CA ARG A 276 1.57 7.83 -15.95
C ARG A 276 2.41 8.76 -15.08
N PHE A 277 3.63 9.12 -15.52
CA PHE A 277 4.50 10.05 -14.79
C PHE A 277 3.91 11.46 -14.76
N LYS A 278 3.33 11.94 -15.87
CA LYS A 278 2.68 13.26 -15.93
C LYS A 278 1.49 13.35 -14.99
N MET A 279 0.63 12.33 -14.98
CA MET A 279 -0.49 12.26 -14.03
C MET A 279 0.02 12.26 -12.59
N TRP A 280 1.04 11.45 -12.31
CA TRP A 280 1.65 11.36 -10.99
C TRP A 280 2.23 12.70 -10.50
N VAL A 281 2.95 13.43 -11.37
CA VAL A 281 3.44 14.79 -11.08
C VAL A 281 2.30 15.77 -10.84
N SER A 282 1.22 15.70 -11.63
CA SER A 282 0.04 16.55 -11.46
C SER A 282 -0.62 16.32 -10.10
N ASP A 283 -0.79 15.06 -9.69
CA ASP A 283 -1.32 14.69 -8.38
C ASP A 283 -0.47 15.30 -7.26
N MET A 284 0.86 15.25 -7.39
CA MET A 284 1.78 15.86 -6.42
C MET A 284 1.72 17.37 -6.38
N GLN A 285 1.71 18.04 -7.53
CA GLN A 285 1.63 19.50 -7.61
C GLN A 285 0.36 20.03 -6.94
N SER A 286 -0.73 19.24 -6.96
CA SER A 286 -1.96 19.56 -6.22
C SER A 286 -1.80 19.42 -4.69
N GLY A 287 -0.98 18.47 -4.22
CA GLY A 287 -0.80 18.16 -2.80
C GLY A 287 0.32 18.94 -2.08
N PHE A 288 1.37 19.38 -2.78
CA PHE A 288 2.57 19.96 -2.17
C PHE A 288 2.71 21.48 -2.29
N VAL A 289 1.60 22.20 -2.44
CA VAL A 289 1.63 23.67 -2.47
C VAL A 289 2.31 24.22 -1.20
N ALA A 290 3.31 25.09 -1.38
CA ALA A 290 4.07 25.78 -0.31
C ALA A 290 5.12 24.96 0.49
N HIS A 291 5.55 23.80 0.01
CA HIS A 291 6.62 23.01 0.67
C HIS A 291 8.02 23.37 0.15
N ARG A 292 9.08 22.99 0.89
CA ARG A 292 10.49 23.10 0.47
C ARG A 292 11.27 21.81 0.75
N LEU A 293 12.30 21.52 -0.05
CA LEU A 293 13.21 20.40 0.20
C LEU A 293 14.00 20.62 1.50
N LYS A 294 14.00 19.63 2.39
CA LYS A 294 14.78 19.62 3.63
C LYS A 294 16.05 18.78 3.46
N HIS A 295 15.91 17.48 3.26
CA HIS A 295 17.01 16.53 3.05
C HIS A 295 16.61 15.44 2.06
N VAL A 296 17.60 14.68 1.59
CA VAL A 296 17.41 13.43 0.84
C VAL A 296 18.25 12.38 1.56
N LEU A 297 17.79 11.14 1.68
CA LEU A 297 18.57 10.01 2.19
C LEU A 297 18.81 9.03 1.05
N GLN A 298 20.01 8.46 0.95
CA GLN A 298 20.30 7.42 -0.02
C GLN A 298 20.51 6.10 0.69
N TYR A 299 19.89 5.05 0.15
CA TYR A 299 20.08 3.68 0.60
C TYR A 299 21.10 2.91 -0.25
N GLY A 300 21.67 1.87 0.34
CA GLY A 300 22.67 0.99 -0.30
C GLY A 300 22.18 0.22 -1.52
N ASP A 301 20.88 0.24 -1.81
CA ASP A 301 20.24 -0.34 -2.99
C ASP A 301 19.98 0.68 -4.12
N GLY A 302 20.36 1.94 -3.92
CA GLY A 302 20.17 3.01 -4.91
C GLY A 302 18.79 3.69 -4.85
N SER A 303 17.94 3.33 -3.89
CA SER A 303 16.71 4.09 -3.58
C SER A 303 17.01 5.36 -2.78
N TYR A 304 16.07 6.30 -2.80
CA TYR A 304 16.22 7.61 -2.16
C TYR A 304 14.96 8.00 -1.39
N ASP A 305 15.12 8.45 -0.15
CA ASP A 305 14.07 9.18 0.55
C ASP A 305 14.18 10.66 0.29
N ILE A 306 13.07 11.31 -0.02
CA ILE A 306 12.96 12.77 -0.12
C ILE A 306 12.23 13.26 1.12
N MET A 307 12.75 14.27 1.80
CA MET A 307 12.10 14.93 2.94
C MET A 307 11.77 16.37 2.59
N LEU A 308 10.52 16.76 2.77
CA LEU A 308 10.09 18.13 2.61
C LEU A 308 9.82 18.78 3.97
N GLU A 309 9.71 20.10 3.95
CA GLU A 309 9.22 20.90 5.05
C GLU A 309 8.02 21.69 4.54
N SER A 310 6.94 21.66 5.31
CA SER A 310 5.71 22.40 5.05
C SER A 310 5.93 23.91 5.14
N GLY A 311 4.96 24.68 4.67
CA GLY A 311 4.95 26.14 4.83
C GLY A 311 4.96 26.61 6.29
N ASP A 312 4.45 25.80 7.23
CA ASP A 312 4.46 26.07 8.68
C ASP A 312 5.70 25.51 9.42
N GLY A 313 6.71 25.03 8.67
CA GLY A 313 7.99 24.60 9.23
C GLY A 313 7.97 23.20 9.84
N LYS A 314 6.89 22.43 9.65
CA LYS A 314 6.81 21.03 10.05
C LYS A 314 7.44 20.15 8.99
N GLU A 315 8.13 19.12 9.44
CA GLU A 315 8.67 18.12 8.53
C GLU A 315 7.52 17.32 7.93
N ILE A 316 7.50 17.26 6.60
CA ILE A 316 6.59 16.42 5.84
C ILE A 316 7.45 15.43 5.08
N GLU A 317 7.44 14.24 5.62
CA GLU A 317 8.21 13.15 5.07
C GLU A 317 7.44 12.43 3.98
N MET A 318 8.16 12.28 2.88
CA MET A 318 7.63 12.00 1.56
C MET A 318 7.94 10.56 1.14
N THR A 319 8.51 9.70 1.99
CA THR A 319 8.94 8.35 1.57
C THR A 319 8.33 7.26 2.49
N PRO A 320 7.98 6.05 1.97
CA PRO A 320 8.04 5.61 0.57
C PRO A 320 7.09 6.32 -0.39
N CYS A 321 6.38 7.37 0.05
CA CYS A 321 5.43 8.13 -0.77
C CYS A 321 5.97 8.68 -2.12
N PHE A 322 7.29 8.67 -2.41
CA PHE A 322 7.88 9.02 -3.71
C PHE A 322 9.15 8.23 -4.04
N ASP A 323 9.00 7.11 -4.75
CA ASP A 323 10.14 6.40 -5.29
C ASP A 323 10.55 6.96 -6.66
N LEU A 324 11.85 7.17 -6.87
CA LEU A 324 12.45 7.34 -8.19
C LEU A 324 13.58 6.32 -8.34
N GLN A 325 13.36 5.30 -9.15
CA GLN A 325 14.41 4.33 -9.49
C GLN A 325 15.11 4.73 -10.76
N PHE A 326 16.42 4.59 -10.78
CA PHE A 326 17.24 4.91 -11.94
C PHE A 326 17.73 3.64 -12.63
N ASP A 327 17.70 3.63 -13.97
CA ASP A 327 18.39 2.62 -14.76
C ASP A 327 19.91 2.88 -14.80
N GLU A 328 20.65 1.98 -15.45
CA GLU A 328 22.10 2.11 -15.65
C GLU A 328 22.53 3.38 -16.39
N ASN A 329 21.62 4.04 -17.10
CA ASN A 329 21.85 5.29 -17.82
C ASN A 329 21.48 6.52 -16.97
N GLY A 330 21.06 6.33 -15.72
CA GLY A 330 20.65 7.39 -14.81
C GLY A 330 19.31 8.02 -15.17
N LYS A 331 18.44 7.30 -15.89
CA LYS A 331 17.05 7.72 -16.15
C LYS A 331 16.08 7.03 -15.20
N ILE A 332 14.99 7.71 -14.84
CA ILE A 332 13.90 7.21 -14.04
C ILE A 332 13.25 6.02 -14.75
N ALA A 333 13.52 4.82 -14.25
CA ALA A 333 12.96 3.57 -14.69
C ALA A 333 11.61 3.30 -14.01
N ALA A 334 11.49 3.50 -12.70
CA ALA A 334 10.25 3.24 -11.96
C ALA A 334 9.96 4.37 -10.97
N PHE A 335 8.68 4.54 -10.64
CA PHE A 335 8.21 5.58 -9.75
C PHE A 335 6.86 5.21 -9.13
N GLY A 336 6.58 5.67 -7.92
CA GLY A 336 5.38 5.29 -7.18
C GLY A 336 5.26 5.96 -5.82
N TRP A 337 4.07 5.83 -5.24
CA TRP A 337 3.74 6.20 -3.87
C TRP A 337 3.97 5.04 -2.89
#